data_AF-A0A1S1EEU4-F1
#
_entry.id   AF-A0A1S1EEU4-F1
#
_cell.length_a   1.000
_cell.length_b   1.000
_cell.length_c   1.000
_cell.angle_alpha   90.00
_cell.angle_beta   90.00
_cell.angle_gamma   90.00
#
_symmetry.space_group_name_H-M   'P 1'
#
loop_
_entity.id
_entity.type
_entity.pdbx_description
1 polymer ?
#
loop_
_entity_poly.entity_id
_entity_poly.type
_entity_poly.pdbx_seq_one_letter_code
_entity_poly.pdbx_strand_id
1 'polypeptide(L)'
;MNQPQLAHTLADALPELAHTEPGTEFENPQLVALNEPLAEELGLDVAWLKSDDGLKFLSGGTGGHAMAYAAHQFGQFVPLLGDGRALLLGDTAGYEIQLKGSGLTAFSRPGTDGVGAIGPMLREHLVSTFMHAVGVPTTRSLAVLSTGGTVIRQNGAVPGGIVVRVAKSHLRVGTVQYAATKSEELTQKVVAAAGFSDAEEMLRTVTGRQFDLVAHWMRLGFVHGVMNTDNVALSGETLDYGPCAFTERFDGTASFSSIDRQGRYAFGNQPNIIAWNMARLAEALYPLLGAEKVDAYVKTVQPTWDEAWAKWIGGDHDGLNAAADITTYNREHGMNGATGPIFIPRNHMLQEAINAAELRGDYTAYNELLAAVSDPYNEKAGPEWMARPEGQLPYVTFCGT
;
A
#
# COMPACT_ATOMS: atom_id res chain seq x y z
N MET A 1 8.25 -17.48 26.07
CA MET A 1 8.60 -17.27 24.64
C MET A 1 9.08 -15.84 24.53
N ASN A 2 10.11 -15.60 23.73
CA ASN A 2 10.89 -14.36 23.78
C ASN A 2 10.44 -13.42 22.66
N GLN A 3 10.59 -12.11 22.91
CA GLN A 3 10.44 -11.06 21.91
C GLN A 3 11.26 -11.37 20.64
N PRO A 4 10.70 -11.16 19.44
CA PRO A 4 11.41 -11.37 18.19
C PRO A 4 12.62 -10.45 18.11
N GLN A 5 13.73 -11.00 17.61
CA GLN A 5 14.93 -10.22 17.31
C GLN A 5 14.80 -9.76 15.86
N LEU A 6 14.55 -8.47 15.67
CA LEU A 6 14.54 -7.86 14.34
C LEU A 6 15.94 -7.34 14.01
N ALA A 7 16.37 -7.52 12.77
CA ALA A 7 17.48 -6.76 12.23
C ALA A 7 17.03 -5.33 11.91
N HIS A 8 17.97 -4.40 11.79
CA HIS A 8 17.69 -3.03 11.34
C HIS A 8 18.42 -2.76 10.03
N THR A 9 18.41 -3.75 9.12
CA THR A 9 19.24 -3.79 7.91
C THR A 9 19.10 -2.52 7.08
N LEU A 10 17.88 -2.01 6.91
CA LEU A 10 17.64 -0.78 6.14
C LEU A 10 18.19 0.47 6.84
N ALA A 11 17.98 0.59 8.15
CA ALA A 11 18.44 1.75 8.93
C ALA A 11 19.97 1.77 9.03
N ASP A 12 20.59 0.59 9.20
CA ASP A 12 22.04 0.42 9.25
C ASP A 12 22.70 0.70 7.88
N ALA A 13 22.03 0.36 6.78
CA ALA A 13 22.51 0.63 5.43
C ALA A 13 22.37 2.10 5.00
N LEU A 14 21.38 2.81 5.56
CA LEU A 14 21.01 4.18 5.19
C LEU A 14 20.87 5.09 6.43
N PRO A 15 21.92 5.22 7.27
CA PRO A 15 21.83 6.02 8.50
C PRO A 15 21.57 7.51 8.24
N GLU A 16 21.89 8.02 7.05
CA GLU A 16 21.59 9.39 6.64
C GLU A 16 20.10 9.64 6.42
N LEU A 17 19.31 8.57 6.23
CA LEU A 17 17.86 8.62 5.99
C LEU A 17 17.06 8.13 7.20
N ALA A 18 17.66 7.36 8.11
CA ALA A 18 16.99 6.78 9.26
C ALA A 18 17.10 7.69 10.48
N HIS A 19 15.97 8.10 11.04
CA HIS A 19 15.90 8.77 12.33
C HIS A 19 15.43 7.79 13.40
N THR A 20 16.21 7.58 14.46
CA THR A 20 15.80 6.73 15.58
C THR A 20 14.66 7.40 16.35
N GLU A 21 13.57 6.65 16.53
CA GLU A 21 12.40 7.11 17.28
C GLU A 21 12.25 6.30 18.57
N PRO A 22 11.92 6.95 19.70
CA PRO A 22 11.55 6.25 20.91
C PRO A 22 10.23 5.51 20.70
N GLY A 23 9.97 4.51 21.55
CA GLY A 23 8.68 3.83 21.55
C GLY A 23 7.57 4.72 22.11
N THR A 24 6.38 4.61 21.52
CA THR A 24 5.15 5.20 22.07
C THR A 24 4.44 4.14 22.91
N GLU A 25 4.15 4.45 24.17
CA GLU A 25 3.27 3.61 24.98
C GLU A 25 1.81 4.04 24.80
N PHE A 26 0.95 3.05 24.58
CA PHE A 26 -0.50 3.23 24.53
C PHE A 26 -1.11 2.61 25.80
N GLU A 27 -2.11 3.25 26.38
CA GLU A 27 -2.63 2.86 27.71
C GLU A 27 -3.31 1.49 27.71
N ASN A 28 -3.99 1.14 26.61
CA ASN A 28 -4.73 -0.12 26.51
C ASN A 28 -4.81 -0.59 25.05
N PRO A 29 -3.68 -0.95 24.41
CA PRO A 29 -3.70 -1.47 23.05
C PRO A 29 -4.42 -2.81 23.03
N GLN A 30 -5.36 -3.00 22.10
CA GLN A 30 -6.07 -4.26 21.93
C GLN A 30 -5.94 -4.76 20.50
N LEU A 31 -5.69 -6.06 20.37
CA LEU A 31 -5.65 -6.73 19.08
C LEU A 31 -7.06 -6.77 18.47
N VAL A 32 -7.19 -6.19 17.27
CA VAL A 32 -8.43 -6.20 16.49
C VAL A 32 -8.39 -7.28 15.42
N ALA A 33 -7.24 -7.45 14.76
CA ALA A 33 -7.01 -8.52 13.80
C ALA A 33 -5.54 -8.97 13.85
N LEU A 34 -5.30 -10.26 13.61
CA LEU A 34 -3.97 -10.84 13.45
C LEU A 34 -3.99 -11.82 12.28
N ASN A 35 -3.08 -11.63 11.34
CA ASN A 35 -2.83 -12.55 10.24
C ASN A 35 -1.87 -13.64 10.71
N GLU A 36 -2.42 -14.68 11.35
CA GLU A 36 -1.65 -15.79 11.92
C GLU A 36 -0.80 -16.53 10.87
N PRO A 37 -1.30 -16.84 9.65
CA PRO A 37 -0.46 -17.44 8.61
C PRO A 37 0.76 -16.59 8.23
N LEU A 38 0.61 -15.26 8.17
CA LEU A 38 1.74 -14.37 7.90
C LEU A 38 2.70 -14.30 9.10
N ALA A 39 2.21 -14.33 10.33
CA ALA A 39 3.06 -14.40 11.50
C ALA A 39 3.95 -15.66 11.47
N GLU A 40 3.37 -16.81 11.13
CA GLU A 40 4.10 -18.07 10.96
C GLU A 40 5.12 -18.01 9.82
N GLU A 41 4.76 -17.41 8.67
CA GLU A 41 5.69 -17.19 7.54
C GLU A 41 6.91 -16.36 7.96
N LEU A 42 6.71 -15.35 8.81
CA LEU A 42 7.77 -14.47 9.33
C LEU A 42 8.58 -15.12 10.49
N GLY A 43 8.21 -16.32 10.92
CA GLY A 43 8.82 -17.00 12.07
C GLY A 43 8.48 -16.34 13.41
N LEU A 44 7.35 -15.63 13.49
CA LEU A 44 6.86 -14.98 14.71
C LEU A 44 5.91 -15.90 15.48
N ASP A 45 6.07 -15.96 16.80
CA ASP A 45 5.20 -16.78 17.65
C ASP A 45 3.83 -16.12 17.85
N VAL A 46 2.78 -16.76 17.33
CA VAL A 46 1.39 -16.25 17.38
C VAL A 46 0.89 -16.07 18.82
N ALA A 47 1.22 -16.99 19.72
CA ALA A 47 0.76 -16.91 21.11
C ALA A 47 1.44 -15.76 21.86
N TRP A 48 2.72 -15.51 21.57
CA TRP A 48 3.47 -14.38 22.10
C TRP A 48 2.96 -13.05 21.55
N LEU A 49 2.66 -12.95 20.25
CA LEU A 49 2.07 -11.74 19.65
C LEU A 49 0.74 -11.33 20.30
N LYS A 50 0.01 -12.29 20.87
CA LYS A 50 -1.25 -12.07 21.62
C LYS A 50 -1.05 -11.74 23.11
N SER A 51 0.18 -11.81 23.62
CA SER A 51 0.51 -11.46 25.01
C SER A 51 0.68 -9.94 25.18
N ASP A 52 0.66 -9.44 26.43
CA ASP A 52 0.86 -8.01 26.72
C ASP A 52 2.18 -7.46 26.13
N ASP A 53 3.27 -8.22 26.22
CA ASP A 53 4.55 -7.87 25.60
C ASP A 53 4.47 -7.81 24.07
N GLY A 54 3.72 -8.74 23.47
CA GLY A 54 3.44 -8.78 22.03
C GLY A 54 2.62 -7.57 21.57
N LEU A 55 1.59 -7.18 22.33
CA LEU A 55 0.78 -5.99 22.05
C LEU A 55 1.61 -4.72 22.17
N LYS A 56 2.48 -4.62 23.18
CA LYS A 56 3.42 -3.50 23.33
C LYS A 56 4.39 -3.41 22.15
N PHE A 57 4.89 -4.55 21.67
CA PHE A 57 5.73 -4.60 20.46
C PHE A 57 4.96 -4.16 19.21
N LEU A 58 3.77 -4.73 18.97
CA LEU A 58 2.94 -4.41 17.80
C LEU A 58 2.39 -2.98 17.81
N SER A 59 2.35 -2.32 18.98
CA SER A 59 1.99 -0.90 19.09
C SER A 59 3.19 0.04 19.02
N GLY A 60 4.42 -0.47 18.92
CA GLY A 60 5.63 0.33 18.76
C GLY A 60 6.28 0.77 20.07
N GLY A 61 5.93 0.16 21.20
CA GLY A 61 6.47 0.51 22.52
C GLY A 61 7.97 0.24 22.69
N THR A 62 8.60 -0.45 21.72
CA THR A 62 10.05 -0.73 21.70
C THR A 62 10.86 0.32 20.93
N GLY A 63 10.20 1.24 20.23
CA GLY A 63 10.85 2.18 19.32
C GLY A 63 11.26 1.53 18.00
N GLY A 64 11.92 2.31 17.16
CA GLY A 64 12.32 1.91 15.82
C GLY A 64 12.91 3.08 15.04
N HIS A 65 12.65 3.13 13.75
CA HIS A 65 13.15 4.19 12.86
C HIS A 65 12.03 4.82 12.05
N ALA A 66 12.11 6.13 11.85
CA ALA A 66 11.34 6.84 10.83
C ALA A 66 12.27 7.20 9.66
N MET A 67 11.85 6.93 8.43
CA MET A 67 12.68 7.16 7.24
C MET A 67 12.37 8.51 6.60
N ALA A 68 13.41 9.26 6.23
CA ALA A 68 13.33 10.46 5.42
C ALA A 68 13.15 10.13 3.93
N TYR A 69 12.29 10.87 3.24
CA TYR A 69 12.14 10.80 1.78
C TYR A 69 11.57 12.12 1.24
N ALA A 70 11.55 12.27 -0.08
CA ALA A 70 10.94 13.38 -0.81
C ALA A 70 9.80 12.83 -1.66
N ALA A 71 9.07 13.71 -2.34
CA ALA A 71 8.09 13.24 -3.34
C ALA A 71 7.72 14.32 -4.33
N HIS A 72 7.12 13.91 -5.44
CA HIS A 72 6.15 14.73 -6.14
C HIS A 72 4.74 14.41 -5.64
N GLN A 73 4.14 15.34 -4.89
CA GLN A 73 2.74 15.24 -4.47
C GLN A 73 1.86 16.00 -5.46
N PHE A 74 0.93 15.31 -6.11
CA PHE A 74 0.09 15.88 -7.18
C PHE A 74 0.90 16.60 -8.27
N GLY A 75 2.10 16.10 -8.56
CA GLY A 75 3.02 16.66 -9.56
C GLY A 75 3.93 17.79 -9.06
N GLN A 76 3.78 18.26 -7.81
CA GLN A 76 4.66 19.28 -7.23
C GLN A 76 5.73 18.64 -6.34
N PHE A 77 6.99 19.03 -6.52
CA PHE A 77 8.09 18.50 -5.72
C PHE A 77 8.08 19.04 -4.29
N VAL A 78 8.10 18.13 -3.32
CA VAL A 78 8.23 18.40 -1.89
C VAL A 78 9.58 17.83 -1.44
N PRO A 79 10.56 18.70 -1.09
CA PRO A 79 11.95 18.28 -0.90
C PRO A 79 12.20 17.50 0.40
N LEU A 80 11.28 17.59 1.36
CA LEU A 80 11.34 16.84 2.61
C LEU A 80 9.94 16.42 3.04
N LEU A 81 9.77 15.10 3.07
CA LEU A 81 8.73 14.37 3.77
C LEU A 81 9.46 13.39 4.70
N GLY A 82 8.78 12.31 5.05
CA GLY A 82 9.31 11.23 5.85
C GLY A 82 8.16 10.46 6.45
N ASP A 83 8.49 9.42 7.21
CA ASP A 83 7.52 8.59 7.92
C ASP A 83 6.86 9.38 9.06
N GLY A 84 5.98 10.33 8.73
CA GLY A 84 5.41 11.27 9.69
C GLY A 84 4.42 10.67 10.70
N ARG A 85 4.07 9.40 10.54
CA ARG A 85 3.25 8.60 11.47
C ARG A 85 3.54 7.11 11.35
N ALA A 86 4.68 6.76 10.77
CA ALA A 86 5.06 5.39 10.52
C ALA A 86 6.37 5.08 11.22
N LEU A 87 6.52 3.83 11.67
CA LEU A 87 7.67 3.41 12.47
C LEU A 87 8.15 2.06 11.96
N LEU A 88 9.33 2.03 11.35
CA LEU A 88 10.01 0.80 10.98
C LEU A 88 10.57 0.13 12.24
N LEU A 89 10.00 -1.01 12.63
CA LEU A 89 10.47 -1.78 13.77
C LEU A 89 11.76 -2.53 13.44
N GLY A 90 11.95 -2.92 12.18
CA GLY A 90 13.08 -3.70 11.70
C GLY A 90 12.64 -4.72 10.67
N ASP A 91 13.50 -5.71 10.40
CA ASP A 91 13.27 -6.76 9.42
C ASP A 91 13.54 -8.17 9.97
N THR A 92 12.82 -9.13 9.41
CA THR A 92 12.98 -10.58 9.66
C THR A 92 12.52 -11.35 8.44
N ALA A 93 13.08 -12.54 8.20
CA ALA A 93 12.71 -13.41 7.08
C ALA A 93 12.72 -12.73 5.69
N GLY A 94 13.53 -11.68 5.51
CA GLY A 94 13.58 -10.90 4.27
C GLY A 94 12.46 -9.88 4.09
N TYR A 95 11.71 -9.57 5.15
CA TYR A 95 10.64 -8.58 5.14
C TYR A 95 10.82 -7.53 6.24
N GLU A 96 10.49 -6.29 5.92
CA GLU A 96 10.44 -5.16 6.83
C GLU A 96 9.07 -5.08 7.52
N ILE A 97 9.05 -4.81 8.82
CA ILE A 97 7.84 -4.60 9.64
C ILE A 97 7.72 -3.11 9.99
N GLN A 98 6.67 -2.46 9.51
CA GLN A 98 6.42 -1.03 9.73
C GLN A 98 5.03 -0.78 10.32
N LEU A 99 4.97 0.01 11.39
CA LEU A 99 3.71 0.49 11.95
C LEU A 99 3.19 1.70 11.20
N LYS A 100 1.86 1.85 11.11
CA LYS A 100 1.19 3.09 10.69
C LYS A 100 0.25 3.54 11.79
N GLY A 101 0.33 4.81 12.16
CA GLY A 101 -0.51 5.40 13.21
C GLY A 101 0.01 5.19 14.63
N SER A 102 1.29 4.86 14.79
CA SER A 102 1.93 4.56 16.09
C SER A 102 2.44 5.81 16.83
N GLY A 103 1.99 7.00 16.45
CA GLY A 103 2.35 8.26 17.10
C GLY A 103 3.29 9.14 16.28
N LEU A 104 3.83 10.16 16.95
CA LEU A 104 4.69 11.17 16.35
C LEU A 104 6.08 10.62 16.00
N THR A 105 6.69 11.24 14.99
CA THR A 105 8.08 11.04 14.58
C THR A 105 8.70 12.40 14.28
N ALA A 106 10.01 12.43 14.03
CA ALA A 106 10.72 13.61 13.55
C ALA A 106 10.15 14.19 12.24
N PHE A 107 9.37 13.41 11.48
CA PHE A 107 8.78 13.81 10.20
C PHE A 107 7.28 14.12 10.30
N SER A 108 6.70 14.12 11.50
CA SER A 108 5.28 14.43 11.69
C SER A 108 4.97 15.86 11.24
N ARG A 109 3.81 16.03 10.58
CA ARG A 109 3.34 17.35 10.17
C ARG A 109 2.93 18.15 11.42
N PRO A 110 3.21 19.46 11.47
CA PRO A 110 2.76 20.32 12.56
C PRO A 110 1.24 20.22 12.78
N GLY A 111 0.82 20.10 14.04
CA GLY A 111 -0.60 20.03 14.41
C GLY A 111 -1.24 18.63 14.28
N THR A 112 -0.45 17.59 14.00
CA THR A 112 -0.92 16.19 14.06
C THR A 112 -0.53 15.55 15.40
N ASP A 113 -1.23 14.48 15.79
CA ASP A 113 -0.89 13.62 16.93
C ASP A 113 -0.11 12.35 16.51
N GLY A 114 0.03 12.12 15.20
CA GLY A 114 0.67 10.93 14.64
C GLY A 114 -0.14 9.64 14.81
N VAL A 115 -1.34 9.70 15.40
CA VAL A 115 -2.16 8.52 15.69
C VAL A 115 -3.17 8.27 14.55
N GLY A 116 -3.26 7.01 14.12
CA GLY A 116 -4.21 6.57 13.11
C GLY A 116 -5.63 6.47 13.66
N ALA A 117 -6.65 6.64 12.82
CA ALA A 117 -8.00 6.21 13.17
C ALA A 117 -8.16 4.73 12.81
N ILE A 118 -8.99 3.98 13.54
CA ILE A 118 -9.15 2.54 13.32
C ILE A 118 -9.71 2.19 11.93
N GLY A 119 -10.66 2.97 11.39
CA GLY A 119 -11.28 2.69 10.09
C GLY A 119 -10.29 2.60 8.92
N PRO A 120 -9.37 3.57 8.75
CA PRO A 120 -8.30 3.49 7.75
C PRO A 120 -7.37 2.28 7.93
N MET A 121 -7.07 1.87 9.17
CA MET A 121 -6.24 0.68 9.43
C MET A 121 -6.96 -0.60 8.99
N LEU A 122 -8.27 -0.69 9.28
CA LEU A 122 -9.14 -1.78 8.84
C LEU A 122 -9.27 -1.86 7.33
N ARG A 123 -9.38 -0.71 6.63
CA ARG A 123 -9.36 -0.64 5.17
C ARG A 123 -8.07 -1.20 4.61
N GLU A 124 -6.93 -0.72 5.11
CA GLU A 124 -5.61 -1.15 4.66
C GLU A 124 -5.41 -2.66 4.89
N HIS A 125 -5.79 -3.18 6.05
CA HIS A 125 -5.74 -4.62 6.33
C HIS A 125 -6.60 -5.44 5.36
N LEU A 126 -7.85 -5.05 5.12
CA LEU A 126 -8.77 -5.83 4.29
C LEU A 126 -8.41 -5.76 2.80
N VAL A 127 -8.10 -4.57 2.30
CA VAL A 127 -7.75 -4.39 0.88
C VAL A 127 -6.40 -5.04 0.57
N SER A 128 -5.39 -4.90 1.44
CA SER A 128 -4.10 -5.59 1.23
C SER A 128 -4.24 -7.11 1.27
N THR A 129 -5.14 -7.64 2.11
CA THR A 129 -5.45 -9.07 2.17
C THR A 129 -6.05 -9.56 0.84
N PHE A 130 -7.05 -8.84 0.32
CA PHE A 130 -7.63 -9.13 -0.98
C PHE A 130 -6.58 -9.10 -2.10
N MET A 131 -5.79 -8.02 -2.17
CA MET A 131 -4.79 -7.81 -3.22
C MET A 131 -3.78 -8.96 -3.24
N HIS A 132 -3.35 -9.42 -2.07
CA HIS A 132 -2.49 -10.60 -1.97
C HIS A 132 -3.19 -11.88 -2.43
N ALA A 133 -4.44 -12.10 -2.00
CA ALA A 133 -5.20 -13.30 -2.33
C ALA A 133 -5.44 -13.47 -3.84
N VAL A 134 -5.57 -12.36 -4.58
CA VAL A 134 -5.69 -12.37 -6.06
C VAL A 134 -4.34 -12.25 -6.79
N GLY A 135 -3.23 -12.35 -6.06
CA GLY A 135 -1.88 -12.40 -6.63
C GLY A 135 -1.32 -11.05 -7.09
N VAL A 136 -1.91 -9.92 -6.66
CA VAL A 136 -1.31 -8.60 -6.87
C VAL A 136 -0.15 -8.44 -5.89
N PRO A 137 1.07 -8.09 -6.34
CA PRO A 137 2.14 -7.71 -5.43
C PRO A 137 1.71 -6.56 -4.50
N THR A 138 1.80 -6.77 -3.20
CA THR A 138 1.30 -5.82 -2.20
C THR A 138 2.05 -5.94 -0.90
N THR A 139 2.18 -4.81 -0.20
CA THR A 139 2.38 -4.84 1.25
C THR A 139 1.28 -5.67 1.91
N ARG A 140 1.63 -6.39 2.96
CA ARG A 140 0.71 -7.22 3.75
C ARG A 140 0.43 -6.54 5.08
N SER A 141 -0.69 -6.89 5.69
CA SER A 141 -1.00 -6.48 7.05
C SER A 141 -0.87 -7.69 7.99
N LEU A 142 0.02 -7.56 8.98
CA LEU A 142 0.24 -8.55 10.02
C LEU A 142 -0.81 -8.42 11.12
N ALA A 143 -1.12 -7.20 11.55
CA ALA A 143 -2.07 -6.96 12.61
C ALA A 143 -2.74 -5.59 12.50
N VAL A 144 -3.93 -5.49 13.10
CA VAL A 144 -4.60 -4.22 13.40
C VAL A 144 -4.82 -4.16 14.90
N LEU A 145 -4.49 -3.02 15.51
CA LEU A 145 -4.68 -2.77 16.93
C LEU A 145 -5.53 -1.52 17.14
N SER A 146 -6.38 -1.52 18.16
CA SER A 146 -6.90 -0.28 18.74
C SER A 146 -5.89 0.24 19.77
N THR A 147 -5.82 1.55 19.96
CA THR A 147 -4.87 2.18 20.90
C THR A 147 -5.43 2.34 22.32
N GLY A 148 -6.73 2.09 22.51
CA GLY A 148 -7.47 2.43 23.74
C GLY A 148 -7.85 3.92 23.85
N GLY A 149 -7.25 4.79 23.05
CA GLY A 149 -7.56 6.22 22.96
C GLY A 149 -8.47 6.57 21.78
N THR A 150 -8.80 7.86 21.68
CA THR A 150 -9.58 8.41 20.55
C THR A 150 -8.79 9.46 19.78
N VAL A 151 -9.06 9.58 18.49
CA VAL A 151 -8.49 10.59 17.60
C VAL A 151 -9.61 11.48 17.06
N ILE A 152 -9.37 12.80 17.01
CA ILE A 152 -10.35 13.76 16.47
C ILE A 152 -10.32 13.76 14.93
N ARG A 153 -11.50 13.60 14.34
CA ARG A 153 -11.74 13.69 12.89
C ARG A 153 -12.86 14.69 12.60
N GLN A 154 -13.10 14.97 11.31
CA GLN A 154 -14.11 15.95 10.88
C GLN A 154 -15.52 15.63 11.42
N ASN A 155 -15.85 14.35 11.56
CA ASN A 155 -17.16 13.88 12.03
C ASN A 155 -17.20 13.55 13.53
N GLY A 156 -16.15 13.90 14.29
CA GLY A 156 -16.06 13.66 15.73
C GLY A 156 -14.89 12.77 16.13
N ALA A 157 -14.86 12.40 17.41
CA ALA A 157 -13.87 11.50 17.97
C ALA A 157 -14.17 10.05 17.52
N VAL A 158 -13.14 9.35 17.03
CA VAL A 158 -13.19 7.93 16.66
C VAL A 158 -12.08 7.16 17.37
N PRO A 159 -12.19 5.83 17.55
CA PRO A 159 -11.11 5.05 18.14
C PRO A 159 -9.80 5.19 17.37
N GLY A 160 -8.70 5.34 18.11
CA GLY A 160 -7.37 5.29 17.55
C GLY A 160 -7.00 3.88 17.14
N GLY A 161 -6.20 3.74 16.09
CA GLY A 161 -5.77 2.44 15.58
C GLY A 161 -4.40 2.47 14.93
N ILE A 162 -3.79 1.29 14.90
CA ILE A 162 -2.48 1.01 14.30
C ILE A 162 -2.65 -0.16 13.32
N VAL A 163 -2.05 -0.06 12.13
CA VAL A 163 -1.83 -1.23 11.26
C VAL A 163 -0.34 -1.58 11.25
N VAL A 164 -0.05 -2.86 11.39
CA VAL A 164 1.29 -3.44 11.31
C VAL A 164 1.50 -3.96 9.90
N ARG A 165 2.29 -3.24 9.10
CA ARG A 165 2.58 -3.56 7.70
C ARG A 165 3.83 -4.39 7.57
N VAL A 166 3.82 -5.27 6.58
CA VAL A 166 4.93 -6.12 6.20
C VAL A 166 5.18 -5.92 4.70
N ALA A 167 6.42 -5.64 4.32
CA ALA A 167 6.80 -5.40 2.93
C ALA A 167 8.18 -5.99 2.63
N LYS A 168 8.49 -6.27 1.37
CA LYS A 168 9.86 -6.61 0.99
C LYS A 168 10.80 -5.43 1.20
N SER A 169 10.31 -4.22 0.92
CA SER A 169 10.96 -2.99 1.35
C SER A 169 9.99 -1.80 1.31
N HIS A 170 10.17 -0.85 2.23
CA HIS A 170 9.49 0.45 2.25
C HIS A 170 10.26 1.54 1.50
N LEU A 171 11.33 1.18 0.78
CA LEU A 171 11.99 2.08 -0.15
C LEU A 171 11.09 2.42 -1.35
N ARG A 172 11.14 3.70 -1.75
CA ARG A 172 10.19 4.29 -2.70
C ARG A 172 10.93 5.10 -3.76
N VAL A 173 10.24 5.45 -4.85
CA VAL A 173 10.77 6.46 -5.80
C VAL A 173 11.13 7.74 -5.05
N GLY A 174 10.27 8.18 -4.11
CA GLY A 174 10.55 9.31 -3.23
C GLY A 174 11.85 9.23 -2.42
N THR A 175 12.31 8.03 -2.06
CA THR A 175 13.58 7.83 -1.36
C THR A 175 14.78 8.10 -2.27
N VAL A 176 14.73 7.59 -3.50
CA VAL A 176 15.75 7.86 -4.53
C VAL A 176 15.81 9.35 -4.85
N GLN A 177 14.64 9.99 -4.98
CA GLN A 177 14.54 11.43 -5.20
C GLN A 177 15.19 12.23 -4.07
N TYR A 178 14.95 11.85 -2.81
CA TYR A 178 15.58 12.51 -1.67
C TYR A 178 17.09 12.36 -1.69
N ALA A 179 17.59 11.13 -1.88
CA ALA A 179 19.01 10.85 -1.96
C ALA A 179 19.72 11.66 -3.07
N ALA A 180 19.08 11.77 -4.23
CA ALA A 180 19.59 12.56 -5.36
C ALA A 180 19.71 14.06 -5.04
N THR A 181 18.89 14.60 -4.12
CA THR A 181 19.06 16.00 -3.65
C THR A 181 20.25 16.18 -2.71
N LYS A 182 20.81 15.08 -2.18
CA LYS A 182 21.92 15.11 -1.21
C LYS A 182 23.26 14.84 -1.89
N SER A 183 23.39 13.69 -2.55
CA SER A 183 24.62 13.31 -3.26
C SER A 183 24.44 12.09 -4.16
N GLU A 184 25.33 11.95 -5.13
CA GLU A 184 25.46 10.73 -5.94
C GLU A 184 25.79 9.51 -5.08
N GLU A 185 26.66 9.67 -4.07
CA GLU A 185 27.04 8.60 -3.14
C GLU A 185 25.83 8.04 -2.37
N LEU A 186 24.99 8.91 -1.81
CA LEU A 186 23.78 8.46 -1.10
C LEU A 186 22.79 7.80 -2.06
N THR A 187 22.71 8.29 -3.30
CA THR A 187 21.89 7.65 -4.33
C THR A 187 22.38 6.24 -4.64
N GLN A 188 23.69 6.02 -4.74
CA GLN A 188 24.28 4.68 -4.91
C GLN A 188 24.00 3.77 -3.70
N LYS A 189 24.08 4.30 -2.47
CA LYS A 189 23.71 3.54 -1.26
C LYS A 189 22.27 3.09 -1.29
N VAL A 190 21.32 3.96 -1.69
CA VAL A 190 19.90 3.59 -1.85
C VAL A 190 19.73 2.51 -2.92
N VAL A 191 20.48 2.58 -4.02
CA VAL A 191 20.46 1.54 -5.07
C VAL A 191 20.88 0.18 -4.52
N ALA A 192 21.99 0.14 -3.79
CA ALA A 192 22.49 -1.09 -3.18
C ALA A 192 21.57 -1.61 -2.06
N ALA A 193 21.04 -0.73 -1.20
CA ALA A 193 20.13 -1.09 -0.12
C ALA A 193 18.80 -1.66 -0.64
N ALA A 194 18.35 -1.22 -1.81
CA ALA A 194 17.19 -1.79 -2.50
C ALA A 194 17.49 -3.13 -3.20
N GLY A 195 18.73 -3.62 -3.13
CA GLY A 195 19.14 -4.93 -3.64
C GLY A 195 19.48 -4.96 -5.13
N PHE A 196 19.79 -3.82 -5.76
CA PHE A 196 20.18 -3.75 -7.17
C PHE A 196 21.70 -3.58 -7.33
N SER A 197 22.27 -4.14 -8.39
CA SER A 197 23.71 -4.02 -8.68
C SER A 197 24.09 -2.61 -9.10
N ASP A 198 23.20 -1.92 -9.82
CA ASP A 198 23.40 -0.57 -10.31
C ASP A 198 22.08 0.15 -10.62
N ALA A 199 22.18 1.45 -10.93
CA ALA A 199 21.05 2.32 -11.22
C ALA A 199 20.29 1.92 -12.50
N GLU A 200 20.94 1.26 -13.46
CA GLU A 200 20.32 0.85 -14.71
C GLU A 200 19.44 -0.39 -14.48
N GLU A 201 19.95 -1.36 -13.72
CA GLU A 201 19.18 -2.51 -13.28
C GLU A 201 17.98 -2.08 -12.44
N MET A 202 18.18 -1.17 -11.48
CA MET A 202 17.09 -0.60 -10.68
C MET A 202 16.02 0.01 -11.60
N LEU A 203 16.40 0.95 -12.48
CA LEU A 203 15.44 1.67 -13.32
C LEU A 203 14.63 0.71 -14.19
N ARG A 204 15.30 -0.21 -14.90
CA ARG A 204 14.63 -1.18 -15.77
C ARG A 204 13.70 -2.12 -14.98
N THR A 205 14.18 -2.63 -13.85
CA THR A 205 13.44 -3.63 -13.06
C THR A 205 12.25 -3.01 -12.35
N VAL A 206 12.41 -1.83 -11.75
CA VAL A 206 11.32 -1.09 -11.09
C VAL A 206 10.25 -0.71 -12.11
N THR A 207 10.64 -0.23 -13.30
CA THR A 207 9.68 0.09 -14.37
C THR A 207 8.85 -1.13 -14.79
N GLY A 208 9.50 -2.27 -15.04
CA GLY A 208 8.77 -3.50 -15.40
C GLY A 208 7.80 -3.95 -14.32
N ARG A 209 8.24 -3.95 -13.05
CA ARG A 209 7.39 -4.31 -11.90
C ARG A 209 6.19 -3.37 -11.75
N GLN A 210 6.42 -2.07 -11.87
CA GLN A 210 5.38 -1.06 -11.70
C GLN A 210 4.35 -1.05 -12.84
N PHE A 211 4.78 -1.32 -14.08
CA PHE A 211 3.87 -1.45 -15.22
C PHE A 211 3.01 -2.71 -15.10
N ASP A 212 3.62 -3.84 -14.74
CA ASP A 212 2.87 -5.08 -14.46
C ASP A 212 1.84 -4.88 -13.35
N LEU A 213 2.26 -4.22 -12.26
CA LEU A 213 1.41 -3.92 -11.11
C LEU A 213 0.19 -3.07 -11.50
N VAL A 214 0.41 -1.95 -12.20
CA VAL A 214 -0.68 -1.04 -12.59
C VAL A 214 -1.58 -1.69 -13.63
N ALA A 215 -1.05 -2.47 -14.58
CA ALA A 215 -1.89 -3.22 -15.52
C ALA A 215 -2.78 -4.25 -14.80
N HIS A 216 -2.27 -4.91 -13.75
CA HIS A 216 -3.07 -5.79 -12.90
C HIS A 216 -4.15 -5.01 -12.14
N TRP A 217 -3.84 -3.83 -11.59
CA TRP A 217 -4.84 -2.95 -10.98
C TRP A 217 -5.96 -2.57 -11.95
N MET A 218 -5.59 -2.18 -13.18
CA MET A 218 -6.56 -1.84 -14.22
C MET A 218 -7.49 -3.02 -14.49
N ARG A 219 -6.96 -4.24 -14.53
CA ARG A 219 -7.78 -5.44 -14.78
C ARG A 219 -8.76 -5.77 -13.64
N LEU A 220 -8.43 -5.41 -12.41
CA LEU A 220 -9.29 -5.59 -11.24
C LEU A 220 -10.24 -4.41 -11.00
N GLY A 221 -10.17 -3.34 -11.79
CA GLY A 221 -10.91 -2.11 -11.51
C GLY A 221 -10.38 -1.36 -10.28
N PHE A 222 -9.16 -1.60 -9.83
CA PHE A 222 -8.60 -0.94 -8.66
C PHE A 222 -8.16 0.48 -8.96
N VAL A 223 -8.62 1.43 -8.15
CA VAL A 223 -8.22 2.84 -8.14
C VAL A 223 -7.44 3.12 -6.86
N HIS A 224 -6.14 3.41 -6.99
CA HIS A 224 -5.28 3.71 -5.84
C HIS A 224 -5.62 5.08 -5.20
N GLY A 225 -5.98 6.06 -6.02
CA GLY A 225 -6.44 7.39 -5.58
C GLY A 225 -5.35 8.39 -5.15
N VAL A 226 -4.11 7.95 -4.90
CA VAL A 226 -2.96 8.83 -4.57
C VAL A 226 -1.63 8.20 -5.03
N MET A 227 -1.33 8.32 -6.33
CA MET A 227 -0.09 7.79 -6.91
C MET A 227 1.02 8.86 -6.93
N ASN A 228 1.28 9.48 -5.78
CA ASN A 228 2.48 10.31 -5.59
C ASN A 228 3.74 9.43 -5.65
N THR A 229 4.90 9.99 -5.93
CA THR A 229 6.15 9.20 -6.01
C THR A 229 6.60 8.59 -4.68
N ASP A 230 6.14 9.13 -3.53
CA ASP A 230 6.30 8.51 -2.22
C ASP A 230 5.35 7.34 -1.96
N ASN A 231 4.42 7.03 -2.88
CA ASN A 231 3.56 5.85 -2.81
C ASN A 231 3.93 4.79 -3.86
N VAL A 232 5.08 4.94 -4.53
CA VAL A 232 5.59 4.00 -5.53
C VAL A 232 6.77 3.24 -4.94
N ALA A 233 6.51 2.02 -4.45
CA ALA A 233 7.54 1.17 -3.85
C ALA A 233 8.53 0.65 -4.90
N LEU A 234 9.83 0.63 -4.58
CA LEU A 234 10.85 0.06 -5.47
C LEU A 234 10.72 -1.47 -5.57
N SER A 235 10.11 -2.11 -4.58
CA SER A 235 9.82 -3.54 -4.60
C SER A 235 8.78 -3.95 -5.66
N GLY A 236 8.01 -3.00 -6.20
CA GLY A 236 6.89 -3.30 -7.09
C GLY A 236 5.63 -3.74 -6.36
N GLU A 237 5.53 -3.47 -5.06
CA GLU A 237 4.35 -3.77 -4.24
C GLU A 237 3.39 -2.58 -4.19
N THR A 238 2.08 -2.88 -4.16
CA THR A 238 1.05 -1.89 -3.78
C THR A 238 1.29 -1.43 -2.35
N LEU A 239 1.33 -0.11 -2.14
CA LEU A 239 1.67 0.53 -0.87
C LEU A 239 0.69 1.67 -0.58
N ASP A 240 0.33 1.85 0.69
CA ASP A 240 -0.48 2.97 1.20
C ASP A 240 -1.94 2.99 0.69
N TYR A 241 -2.75 2.12 1.29
CA TYR A 241 -4.18 1.96 1.04
C TYR A 241 -5.02 3.07 1.71
N GLY A 242 -4.77 4.33 1.35
CA GLY A 242 -5.51 5.49 1.85
C GLY A 242 -6.92 5.59 1.23
N PRO A 243 -7.12 6.48 0.23
CA PRO A 243 -8.40 6.63 -0.46
C PRO A 243 -8.50 5.72 -1.70
N CYS A 244 -8.19 4.43 -1.54
CA CYS A 244 -8.33 3.44 -2.61
C CYS A 244 -9.77 2.91 -2.70
N ALA A 245 -10.16 2.43 -3.89
CA ALA A 245 -11.50 1.95 -4.19
C ALA A 245 -11.49 1.03 -5.42
N PHE A 246 -12.61 0.37 -5.69
CA PHE A 246 -12.82 -0.45 -6.89
C PHE A 246 -13.92 0.16 -7.75
N THR A 247 -13.66 0.34 -9.05
CA THR A 247 -14.71 0.69 -10.01
C THR A 247 -15.45 -0.57 -10.46
N GLU A 248 -16.77 -0.46 -10.54
CA GLU A 248 -17.65 -1.54 -11.03
C GLU A 248 -17.42 -1.79 -12.52
N ARG A 249 -17.29 -0.72 -13.30
CA ARG A 249 -17.10 -0.78 -14.76
C ARG A 249 -15.72 -0.30 -15.15
N PHE A 250 -15.30 -0.61 -16.36
CA PHE A 250 -14.07 -0.06 -16.94
C PHE A 250 -14.29 1.40 -17.36
N ASP A 251 -14.53 2.26 -16.38
CA ASP A 251 -14.81 3.68 -16.53
C ASP A 251 -13.53 4.49 -16.25
N GLY A 252 -12.91 4.99 -17.31
CA GLY A 252 -11.69 5.80 -17.20
C GLY A 252 -11.82 7.06 -16.34
N THR A 253 -13.04 7.55 -16.12
CA THR A 253 -13.31 8.75 -15.32
C THR A 253 -13.50 8.48 -13.83
N ALA A 254 -13.58 7.21 -13.43
CA ALA A 254 -13.80 6.82 -12.03
C ALA A 254 -12.70 7.37 -11.12
N SER A 255 -13.09 8.22 -10.16
CA SER A 255 -12.21 8.77 -9.13
C SER A 255 -12.98 8.87 -7.82
N PHE A 256 -12.35 8.40 -6.74
CA PHE A 256 -13.01 8.23 -5.44
C PHE A 256 -12.31 9.00 -4.32
N SER A 257 -11.11 9.52 -4.57
CA SER A 257 -10.30 10.17 -3.54
C SER A 257 -10.81 11.57 -3.24
N SER A 258 -11.14 11.83 -1.98
CA SER A 258 -11.64 13.13 -1.52
C SER A 258 -10.67 14.30 -1.76
N ILE A 259 -9.39 13.98 -1.95
CA ILE A 259 -8.32 14.96 -2.18
C ILE A 259 -7.95 15.10 -3.67
N ASP A 260 -8.42 14.21 -4.54
CA ASP A 260 -8.18 14.26 -5.98
C ASP A 260 -9.29 15.00 -6.75
N ARG A 261 -9.43 16.30 -6.48
CA ARG A 261 -10.50 17.12 -7.09
C ARG A 261 -10.39 17.28 -8.60
N GLN A 262 -9.22 17.03 -9.19
CA GLN A 262 -8.96 17.18 -10.61
C GLN A 262 -8.92 15.85 -11.37
N GLY A 263 -9.16 14.72 -10.69
CA GLY A 263 -9.10 13.40 -11.30
C GLY A 263 -7.70 13.01 -11.79
N ARG A 264 -6.62 13.56 -11.19
CA ARG A 264 -5.23 13.24 -11.56
C ARG A 264 -4.97 11.75 -11.43
N TYR A 265 -5.56 11.11 -10.42
CA TYR A 265 -5.40 9.69 -10.10
C TYR A 265 -6.66 8.88 -10.40
N ALA A 266 -7.53 9.38 -11.29
CA ALA A 266 -8.66 8.62 -11.81
C ALA A 266 -8.20 7.30 -12.46
N PHE A 267 -9.08 6.31 -12.51
CA PHE A 267 -8.82 4.97 -13.03
C PHE A 267 -8.09 4.99 -14.38
N GLY A 268 -8.61 5.71 -15.37
CA GLY A 268 -8.01 5.79 -16.72
C GLY A 268 -6.68 6.55 -16.78
N ASN A 269 -6.33 7.32 -15.73
CA ASN A 269 -5.09 8.08 -15.67
C ASN A 269 -3.95 7.30 -15.01
N GLN A 270 -4.21 6.20 -14.29
CA GLN A 270 -3.17 5.43 -13.60
C GLN A 270 -2.01 4.99 -14.53
N PRO A 271 -2.25 4.52 -15.78
CA PRO A 271 -1.18 4.23 -16.75
C PRO A 271 -0.24 5.41 -17.01
N ASN A 272 -0.81 6.59 -17.29
CA ASN A 272 -0.02 7.79 -17.58
C ASN A 272 0.74 8.28 -16.35
N ILE A 273 0.13 8.17 -15.17
CA ILE A 273 0.75 8.57 -13.92
C ILE A 273 1.92 7.64 -13.56
N ILE A 274 1.80 6.33 -13.74
CA ILE A 274 2.93 5.44 -13.43
C ILE A 274 4.10 5.64 -14.39
N ALA A 275 3.83 5.86 -15.69
CA ALA A 275 4.86 6.25 -16.65
C ALA A 275 5.56 7.57 -16.24
N TRP A 276 4.77 8.56 -15.78
CA TRP A 276 5.31 9.81 -15.25
C TRP A 276 6.16 9.60 -13.98
N ASN A 277 5.75 8.73 -13.06
CA ASN A 277 6.53 8.39 -11.88
C ASN A 277 7.85 7.69 -12.24
N MET A 278 7.85 6.81 -13.25
CA MET A 278 9.08 6.18 -13.74
C MET A 278 10.02 7.18 -14.44
N ALA A 279 9.47 8.21 -15.10
CA ALA A 279 10.29 9.31 -15.61
C ALA A 279 10.94 10.12 -14.46
N ARG A 280 10.24 10.32 -13.34
CA ARG A 280 10.81 10.96 -12.14
C ARG A 280 11.89 10.10 -11.47
N LEU A 281 11.75 8.78 -11.51
CA LEU A 281 12.82 7.87 -11.07
C LEU A 281 14.05 7.98 -11.96
N ALA A 282 13.87 7.95 -13.29
CA ALA A 282 14.97 8.10 -14.25
C ALA A 282 15.71 9.44 -14.06
N GLU A 283 14.98 10.52 -13.79
CA GLU A 283 15.54 11.84 -13.49
C GLU A 283 16.40 11.83 -12.21
N ALA A 284 15.92 11.19 -11.14
CA ALA A 284 16.68 11.07 -9.89
C ALA A 284 17.95 10.23 -10.05
N LEU A 285 17.93 9.23 -10.95
CA LEU A 285 19.08 8.37 -11.25
C LEU A 285 19.99 8.95 -12.34
N TYR A 286 19.62 10.04 -13.00
CA TYR A 286 20.36 10.63 -14.12
C TYR A 286 21.86 10.85 -13.82
N PRO A 287 22.27 11.38 -12.64
CA PRO A 287 23.69 11.56 -12.33
C PRO A 287 24.51 10.26 -12.37
N LEU A 288 23.89 9.11 -12.06
CA LEU A 288 24.54 7.79 -12.08
C LEU A 288 24.49 7.11 -13.46
N LEU A 289 23.51 7.47 -14.28
CA LEU A 289 23.24 6.84 -15.57
C LEU A 289 23.92 7.55 -16.74
N GLY A 290 23.89 8.89 -16.74
CA GLY A 290 24.25 9.71 -17.89
C GLY A 290 23.22 9.65 -19.03
N ALA A 291 23.43 10.49 -20.05
CA ALA A 291 22.47 10.69 -21.15
C ALA A 291 22.25 9.42 -21.98
N GLU A 292 23.31 8.69 -22.33
CA GLU A 292 23.22 7.52 -23.22
C GLU A 292 22.30 6.43 -22.66
N LYS A 293 22.44 6.10 -21.37
CA LYS A 293 21.62 5.07 -20.71
C LYS A 293 20.17 5.51 -20.56
N VAL A 294 19.92 6.79 -20.29
CA VAL A 294 18.56 7.33 -20.20
C VAL A 294 17.89 7.33 -21.58
N ASP A 295 18.60 7.72 -22.65
CA ASP A 295 18.09 7.66 -24.02
C ASP A 295 17.77 6.23 -24.47
N ALA A 296 18.59 5.25 -24.05
CA ALA A 296 18.31 3.83 -24.26
C ALA A 296 17.05 3.39 -23.49
N TYR A 297 16.95 3.76 -22.21
CA TYR A 297 15.80 3.44 -21.36
C TYR A 297 14.48 3.98 -21.92
N VAL A 298 14.43 5.23 -22.38
CA VAL A 298 13.19 5.86 -22.91
C VAL A 298 12.59 5.04 -24.05
N LYS A 299 13.42 4.42 -24.89
CA LYS A 299 12.98 3.56 -26.00
C LYS A 299 12.32 2.26 -25.55
N THR A 300 12.54 1.85 -24.30
CA THR A 300 11.96 0.62 -23.71
C THR A 300 10.62 0.85 -23.01
N VAL A 301 10.27 2.11 -22.70
CA VAL A 301 9.09 2.43 -21.88
C VAL A 301 7.80 1.94 -22.53
N GLN A 302 7.52 2.32 -23.78
CA GLN A 302 6.30 1.90 -24.46
C GLN A 302 6.23 0.37 -24.66
N PRO A 303 7.26 -0.32 -25.18
CA PRO A 303 7.25 -1.78 -25.28
C PRO A 303 6.99 -2.49 -23.95
N THR A 304 7.61 -2.02 -22.85
CA THR A 304 7.41 -2.61 -21.52
C THR A 304 5.97 -2.43 -21.04
N TRP A 305 5.35 -1.28 -21.33
CA TRP A 305 3.93 -1.05 -21.01
C TRP A 305 3.01 -1.95 -21.85
N ASP A 306 3.27 -2.07 -23.15
CA ASP A 306 2.48 -2.90 -24.05
C ASP A 306 2.50 -4.38 -23.63
N GLU A 307 3.64 -4.88 -23.17
CA GLU A 307 3.77 -6.24 -22.61
C GLU A 307 2.91 -6.43 -21.36
N ALA A 308 2.98 -5.49 -20.40
CA ALA A 308 2.18 -5.54 -19.18
C ALA A 308 0.67 -5.44 -19.48
N TRP A 309 0.29 -4.54 -20.39
CA TRP A 309 -1.10 -4.36 -20.81
C TRP A 309 -1.65 -5.61 -21.51
N ALA A 310 -0.91 -6.16 -22.46
CA ALA A 310 -1.31 -7.37 -23.18
C ALA A 310 -1.48 -8.57 -22.22
N LYS A 311 -0.59 -8.71 -21.23
CA LYS A 311 -0.66 -9.76 -20.20
C LYS A 311 -1.96 -9.71 -19.39
N TRP A 312 -2.34 -8.53 -18.91
CA TRP A 312 -3.47 -8.41 -17.97
C TRP A 312 -4.80 -8.07 -18.63
N ILE A 313 -4.80 -7.16 -19.61
CA ILE A 313 -6.03 -6.70 -20.26
C ILE A 313 -6.43 -7.67 -21.38
N GLY A 314 -5.47 -8.32 -22.04
CA GLY A 314 -5.74 -9.32 -23.09
C GLY A 314 -6.22 -8.70 -24.39
N GLY A 315 -6.86 -9.51 -25.26
CA GLY A 315 -7.27 -9.07 -26.60
C GLY A 315 -8.69 -8.50 -26.70
N ASP A 316 -9.58 -8.79 -25.74
CA ASP A 316 -10.98 -8.36 -25.76
C ASP A 316 -11.17 -7.06 -24.96
N HIS A 317 -10.58 -5.98 -25.47
CA HIS A 317 -10.70 -4.65 -24.86
C HIS A 317 -12.15 -4.14 -24.90
N ASP A 318 -12.85 -4.36 -26.01
CA ASP A 318 -14.21 -3.86 -26.21
C ASP A 318 -15.22 -4.56 -25.29
N GLY A 319 -15.08 -5.88 -25.09
CA GLY A 319 -15.89 -6.62 -24.13
C GLY A 319 -15.67 -6.15 -22.69
N LEU A 320 -14.42 -5.98 -22.27
CA LEU A 320 -14.11 -5.46 -20.93
C LEU A 320 -14.65 -4.03 -20.75
N ASN A 321 -14.50 -3.16 -21.76
CA ASN A 321 -15.02 -1.80 -21.73
C ASN A 321 -16.55 -1.73 -21.67
N ALA A 322 -17.24 -2.68 -22.34
CA ALA A 322 -18.70 -2.76 -22.35
C ALA A 322 -19.28 -3.48 -21.11
N ALA A 323 -18.44 -4.14 -20.31
CA ALA A 323 -18.87 -4.90 -19.15
C ALA A 323 -19.57 -4.02 -18.11
N ALA A 324 -20.72 -4.48 -17.62
CA ALA A 324 -21.46 -3.80 -16.56
C ALA A 324 -20.83 -4.00 -15.17
N ASP A 325 -20.03 -5.05 -15.00
CA ASP A 325 -19.26 -5.40 -13.80
C ASP A 325 -17.96 -6.11 -14.22
N ILE A 326 -16.80 -5.49 -13.94
CA ILE A 326 -15.46 -6.02 -14.27
C ILE A 326 -15.23 -7.38 -13.60
N THR A 327 -15.66 -7.54 -12.35
CA THR A 327 -15.46 -8.77 -11.57
C THR A 327 -16.16 -9.96 -12.23
N THR A 328 -17.43 -9.80 -12.61
CA THR A 328 -18.19 -10.82 -13.35
C THR A 328 -17.56 -11.10 -14.71
N TYR A 329 -17.17 -10.06 -15.46
CA TYR A 329 -16.48 -10.25 -16.74
C TYR A 329 -15.19 -11.07 -16.57
N ASN A 330 -14.38 -10.77 -15.55
CA ASN A 330 -13.16 -11.51 -15.23
C ASN A 330 -13.44 -12.98 -14.85
N ARG A 331 -14.53 -13.27 -14.15
CA ARG A 331 -14.92 -14.65 -13.82
C ARG A 331 -15.31 -15.45 -15.07
N GLU A 332 -16.02 -14.82 -16.00
CA GLU A 332 -16.53 -15.44 -17.23
C GLU A 332 -15.47 -15.59 -18.33
N HIS A 333 -14.56 -14.62 -18.46
CA HIS A 333 -13.60 -14.54 -19.57
C HIS A 333 -12.15 -14.79 -19.11
N GLY A 334 -11.93 -14.90 -17.79
CA GLY A 334 -10.63 -15.04 -17.18
C GLY A 334 -9.83 -13.74 -17.10
N MET A 335 -8.67 -13.80 -16.46
CA MET A 335 -7.67 -12.75 -16.31
C MET A 335 -6.29 -13.41 -16.37
N ASN A 336 -5.47 -13.08 -17.38
CA ASN A 336 -4.14 -13.67 -17.58
C ASN A 336 -4.13 -15.22 -17.52
N GLY A 337 -5.11 -15.87 -18.16
CA GLY A 337 -5.23 -17.33 -18.23
C GLY A 337 -5.80 -18.02 -16.98
N ALA A 338 -6.16 -17.28 -15.93
CA ALA A 338 -6.85 -17.79 -14.75
C ALA A 338 -8.29 -17.27 -14.66
N THR A 339 -9.15 -17.89 -13.85
CA THR A 339 -10.49 -17.33 -13.57
C THR A 339 -10.38 -16.09 -12.68
N GLY A 340 -11.29 -15.12 -12.84
CA GLY A 340 -11.40 -13.96 -11.95
C GLY A 340 -11.97 -14.31 -10.56
N PRO A 341 -11.77 -13.42 -9.57
CA PRO A 341 -12.35 -13.62 -8.24
C PRO A 341 -13.88 -13.52 -8.24
N ILE A 342 -14.51 -14.17 -7.27
CA ILE A 342 -15.94 -14.07 -6.98
C ILE A 342 -16.22 -12.88 -6.07
N PHE A 343 -15.40 -12.73 -5.02
CA PHE A 343 -15.54 -11.70 -4.02
C PHE A 343 -14.45 -10.64 -4.17
N ILE A 344 -14.86 -9.37 -4.14
CA ILE A 344 -13.96 -8.22 -4.05
C ILE A 344 -14.45 -7.31 -2.91
N PRO A 345 -13.59 -6.49 -2.30
CA PRO A 345 -14.00 -5.55 -1.27
C PRO A 345 -14.67 -4.32 -1.91
N ARG A 346 -15.89 -4.50 -2.40
CA ARG A 346 -16.68 -3.42 -3.00
C ARG A 346 -16.90 -2.27 -2.01
N ASN A 347 -17.01 -1.07 -2.56
CA ASN A 347 -16.78 0.16 -1.82
C ASN A 347 -17.78 0.42 -0.69
N HIS A 348 -19.07 0.31 -0.97
CA HIS A 348 -20.13 0.59 0.01
C HIS A 348 -20.17 -0.48 1.10
N MET A 349 -20.09 -1.74 0.72
CA MET A 349 -20.02 -2.89 1.63
C MET A 349 -18.83 -2.77 2.59
N LEU A 350 -17.64 -2.45 2.07
CA LEU A 350 -16.47 -2.21 2.91
C LEU A 350 -16.68 -1.01 3.83
N GLN A 351 -17.22 0.10 3.32
CA GLN A 351 -17.42 1.30 4.13
C GLN A 351 -18.47 1.09 5.23
N GLU A 352 -19.55 0.35 4.96
CA GLU A 352 -20.57 -0.01 5.95
C GLU A 352 -19.99 -0.90 7.05
N ALA A 353 -19.19 -1.91 6.66
CA ALA A 353 -18.49 -2.77 7.61
C ALA A 353 -17.51 -1.98 8.49
N ILE A 354 -16.72 -1.06 7.90
CA ILE A 354 -15.82 -0.18 8.65
C ILE A 354 -16.59 0.75 9.58
N ASN A 355 -17.70 1.34 9.12
CA ASN A 355 -18.52 2.23 9.96
C ASN A 355 -19.11 1.47 11.15
N ALA A 356 -19.51 0.21 10.96
CA ALA A 356 -19.98 -0.66 12.05
C ALA A 356 -18.89 -0.90 13.10
N ALA A 357 -17.68 -1.24 12.65
CA ALA A 357 -16.54 -1.48 13.51
C ALA A 357 -16.10 -0.20 14.24
N GLU A 358 -15.93 0.91 13.53
CA GLU A 358 -15.39 2.16 14.07
C GLU A 358 -16.37 2.86 15.03
N LEU A 359 -17.66 2.90 14.69
CA LEU A 359 -18.65 3.67 15.45
C LEU A 359 -19.38 2.85 16.53
N ARG A 360 -19.45 1.52 16.36
CA ARG A 360 -20.22 0.64 17.25
C ARG A 360 -19.40 -0.50 17.86
N GLY A 361 -18.14 -0.67 17.46
CA GLY A 361 -17.33 -1.81 17.87
C GLY A 361 -17.85 -3.16 17.34
N ASP A 362 -18.71 -3.13 16.31
CA ASP A 362 -19.28 -4.34 15.72
C ASP A 362 -18.47 -4.75 14.48
N TYR A 363 -17.63 -5.77 14.67
CA TYR A 363 -16.74 -6.30 13.64
C TYR A 363 -17.37 -7.43 12.81
N THR A 364 -18.66 -7.75 13.01
CA THR A 364 -19.30 -8.92 12.38
C THR A 364 -19.25 -8.83 10.85
N ALA A 365 -19.76 -7.74 10.27
CA ALA A 365 -19.75 -7.53 8.82
C ALA A 365 -18.33 -7.40 8.26
N TYR A 366 -17.40 -6.83 9.03
CA TYR A 366 -16.00 -6.72 8.63
C TYR A 366 -15.34 -8.09 8.54
N ASN A 367 -15.54 -8.96 9.53
CA ASN A 367 -14.97 -10.30 9.57
C ASN A 367 -15.58 -11.21 8.50
N GLU A 368 -16.88 -11.09 8.23
CA GLU A 368 -17.52 -11.81 7.11
C GLU A 368 -16.93 -11.38 5.75
N LEU A 369 -16.77 -10.08 5.52
CA LEU A 369 -16.14 -9.58 4.29
C LEU A 369 -14.67 -10.00 4.20
N LEU A 370 -13.93 -9.92 5.31
CA LEU A 370 -12.53 -10.34 5.37
C LEU A 370 -12.39 -11.82 5.00
N ALA A 371 -13.25 -12.69 5.51
CA ALA A 371 -13.26 -14.11 5.16
C ALA A 371 -13.49 -14.31 3.65
N ALA A 372 -14.48 -13.62 3.08
CA ALA A 372 -14.80 -13.69 1.66
C ALA A 372 -13.64 -13.24 0.77
N VAL A 373 -12.94 -12.14 1.12
CA VAL A 373 -11.85 -11.61 0.29
C VAL A 373 -10.49 -12.25 0.55
N SER A 374 -10.36 -13.04 1.63
CA SER A 374 -9.14 -13.83 1.91
C SER A 374 -9.08 -15.11 1.06
N ASP A 375 -10.23 -15.64 0.66
CA ASP A 375 -10.35 -16.77 -0.28
C ASP A 375 -11.36 -16.42 -1.40
N PRO A 376 -11.02 -15.42 -2.24
CA PRO A 376 -11.99 -14.75 -3.13
C PRO A 376 -12.45 -15.64 -4.28
N TYR A 377 -11.87 -16.83 -4.46
CA TYR A 377 -12.23 -17.79 -5.51
C TYR A 377 -13.17 -18.90 -5.01
N ASN A 378 -13.40 -18.99 -3.70
CA ASN A 378 -14.23 -20.02 -3.08
C ASN A 378 -15.64 -19.49 -2.83
N GLU A 379 -16.64 -19.99 -3.56
CA GLU A 379 -18.06 -19.61 -3.40
C GLU A 379 -18.59 -19.73 -1.96
N LYS A 380 -17.96 -20.53 -1.10
CA LYS A 380 -18.36 -20.72 0.30
C LYS A 380 -17.69 -19.74 1.27
N ALA A 381 -16.76 -18.90 0.80
CA ALA A 381 -16.05 -17.95 1.65
C ALA A 381 -16.93 -16.77 2.11
N GLY A 382 -18.02 -16.47 1.39
CA GLY A 382 -18.97 -15.44 1.74
C GLY A 382 -20.38 -15.74 1.22
N PRO A 383 -21.41 -15.03 1.72
CA PRO A 383 -22.77 -15.17 1.22
C PRO A 383 -22.91 -14.64 -0.22
N GLU A 384 -23.80 -15.26 -1.00
CA GLU A 384 -23.97 -14.99 -2.43
C GLU A 384 -24.19 -13.51 -2.78
N TRP A 385 -24.85 -12.75 -1.89
CA TRP A 385 -25.13 -11.34 -2.12
C TRP A 385 -23.86 -10.48 -2.22
N MET A 386 -22.74 -10.88 -1.60
CA MET A 386 -21.46 -10.15 -1.66
C MET A 386 -20.80 -10.23 -3.04
N ALA A 387 -21.14 -11.24 -3.85
CA ALA A 387 -20.63 -11.37 -5.22
C ALA A 387 -21.32 -10.40 -6.20
N ARG A 388 -22.46 -9.82 -5.81
CA ARG A 388 -23.28 -8.97 -6.68
C ARG A 388 -22.71 -7.55 -6.75
N PRO A 389 -22.83 -6.86 -7.90
CA PRO A 389 -22.40 -5.47 -8.03
C PRO A 389 -23.23 -4.53 -7.13
N GLU A 390 -22.61 -3.47 -6.62
CA GLU A 390 -23.30 -2.44 -5.80
C GLU A 390 -24.11 -1.45 -6.64
N GLY A 391 -23.93 -1.49 -7.98
CA GLY A 391 -24.52 -0.51 -8.90
C GLY A 391 -23.72 0.79 -8.97
N GLN A 392 -24.28 1.81 -9.63
CA GLN A 392 -23.62 3.10 -9.85
C GLN A 392 -24.00 4.12 -8.77
N LEU A 393 -23.58 3.84 -7.53
CA LEU A 393 -23.78 4.77 -6.41
C LEU A 393 -22.59 5.73 -6.29
N PRO A 394 -22.80 7.02 -6.01
CA PRO A 394 -21.71 7.95 -5.73
C PRO A 394 -20.93 7.47 -4.49
N TYR A 395 -19.61 7.37 -4.64
CA TYR A 395 -18.72 6.97 -3.55
C TYR A 395 -17.52 7.91 -3.46
N VAL A 396 -17.16 8.29 -2.23
CA VAL A 396 -15.96 9.06 -1.93
C VAL A 396 -15.29 8.43 -0.72
N THR A 397 -13.99 8.21 -0.82
CA THR A 397 -13.14 7.68 0.24
C THR A 397 -12.06 8.69 0.61
N PHE A 398 -11.58 8.56 1.85
CA PHE A 398 -10.71 9.53 2.49
C PHE A 398 -9.40 8.87 2.89
N CYS A 399 -8.32 9.64 2.83
CA CYS A 399 -6.98 9.20 3.21
C CYS A 399 -6.89 8.78 4.70
N GLY A 400 -7.90 9.08 5.52
CA GLY A 400 -7.98 8.59 6.91
C GLY A 400 -6.93 9.18 7.87
N THR A 401 -6.10 10.08 7.34
CA THR A 401 -4.85 10.57 7.90
C THR A 401 -4.85 12.08 8.08
#